data_AF-A0A7S2BKC1-F1
#
_entry.id   AF-A0A7S2BKC1-F1
#
_cell.length_a   1.000
_cell.length_b   1.000
_cell.length_c   1.000
_cell.angle_alpha   90.00
_cell.angle_beta   90.00
_cell.angle_gamma   90.00
#
_symmetry.space_group_name_H-M   'P 1'
#
loop_
_entity.id
_entity.type
_entity.pdbx_description
1 polymer ?
#
loop_
_entity_poly.entity_id
_entity_poly.type
_entity_poly.pdbx_seq_one_letter_code
_entity_poly.pdbx_strand_id
1 'polypeptide(L)'
;PLIPFRDAAFAVCSFPLTVLDCVKGVAKALELNHYTPSTFDADEYQYYDRVENGDISWIVPGKFVAFSGPLAKRREIEPGVFTMDAADYVPLFKKIGVTCVVRFNKKCYDRRKFLDNGINH
;
A
#
# COMPACT_ATOMS: atom_id res chain seq x y z
N PRO A 1 -29.01 8.76 13.85
CA PRO A 1 -28.00 7.69 13.98
C PRO A 1 -26.99 7.79 12.81
N LEU A 2 -25.70 7.51 13.05
CA LEU A 2 -24.69 7.51 11.98
C LEU A 2 -24.79 6.24 11.13
N ILE A 3 -24.58 6.38 9.82
CA ILE A 3 -24.58 5.26 8.88
C ILE A 3 -23.23 4.52 9.01
N PRO A 4 -23.22 3.18 9.20
CA PRO A 4 -21.99 2.41 9.23
C PRO A 4 -21.23 2.43 7.89
N PHE A 5 -19.91 2.22 7.96
CA PHE A 5 -19.07 2.01 6.78
C PHE A 5 -19.26 0.60 6.22
N ARG A 6 -19.09 0.46 4.90
CA ARG A 6 -19.16 -0.82 4.19
C ARG A 6 -17.83 -1.13 3.51
N ASP A 7 -17.69 -2.37 3.07
CA ASP A 7 -16.56 -2.81 2.26
C ASP A 7 -16.69 -2.38 0.78
N ALA A 8 -15.61 -2.60 0.03
CA ALA A 8 -15.49 -2.24 -1.38
C ALA A 8 -16.06 -3.29 -2.36
N ALA A 9 -16.65 -4.39 -1.89
CA ALA A 9 -17.21 -5.39 -2.79
C ALA A 9 -18.46 -4.89 -3.55
N PHE A 10 -18.67 -5.46 -4.73
CA PHE A 10 -19.87 -5.27 -5.56
C PHE A 10 -21.11 -6.03 -5.04
N ALA A 11 -21.05 -6.60 -3.84
CA ALA A 11 -22.11 -7.42 -3.24
C ALA A 11 -22.87 -6.66 -2.14
N VAL A 12 -23.83 -7.35 -1.53
CA VAL A 12 -24.50 -6.84 -0.31
C VAL A 12 -23.49 -6.81 0.83
N CYS A 13 -23.45 -5.70 1.57
CA CYS A 13 -22.60 -5.56 2.75
C CYS A 13 -23.09 -6.54 3.83
N SER A 14 -22.21 -7.47 4.23
CA SER A 14 -22.49 -8.48 5.26
C SER A 14 -21.79 -8.19 6.59
N PHE A 15 -20.86 -7.23 6.61
CA PHE A 15 -20.07 -6.88 7.79
C PHE A 15 -19.80 -5.37 7.85
N PRO A 16 -20.79 -4.56 8.29
CA PRO A 16 -20.61 -3.12 8.41
C PRO A 16 -19.74 -2.76 9.62
N LEU A 17 -18.89 -1.73 9.47
CA LEU A 17 -18.10 -1.17 10.58
C LEU A 17 -18.74 0.11 11.10
N THR A 18 -18.93 0.20 12.41
CA THR A 18 -19.44 1.42 13.04
C THR A 18 -18.33 2.45 13.25
N VAL A 19 -18.70 3.70 13.51
CA VAL A 19 -17.75 4.73 13.93
C VAL A 19 -16.99 4.32 15.20
N LEU A 20 -17.63 3.59 16.12
CA LEU A 20 -16.99 3.10 17.33
C LEU A 20 -15.87 2.09 17.01
N ASP A 21 -16.08 1.22 16.03
CA ASP A 21 -15.07 0.25 15.60
C ASP A 21 -13.85 0.96 15.01
N CYS A 22 -14.08 1.97 14.15
CA CYS A 22 -13.02 2.78 13.57
C CYS A 22 -12.22 3.54 14.64
N VAL A 23 -12.89 4.20 15.59
CA VAL A 23 -12.22 4.95 16.66
C VAL A 23 -11.42 4.01 17.58
N LYS A 24 -11.93 2.82 17.90
CA LYS A 24 -11.16 1.81 18.65
C LYS A 24 -9.92 1.35 17.88
N GLY A 25 -10.04 1.17 16.56
CA GLY A 25 -8.91 0.85 15.69
C GLY A 25 -7.83 1.93 15.72
N VAL A 26 -8.21 3.21 15.56
CA VAL A 26 -7.28 4.35 15.63
C VAL A 26 -6.65 4.48 17.02
N ALA A 27 -7.46 4.35 18.08
CA ALA A 27 -6.95 4.37 19.46
C ALA A 27 -5.90 3.28 19.68
N LYS A 28 -6.13 2.06 19.18
CA LYS A 28 -5.16 0.96 19.28
C LYS A 28 -3.90 1.21 18.46
N ALA A 29 -4.03 1.81 17.27
CA ALA A 29 -2.89 2.19 16.44
C ALA A 29 -2.01 3.26 17.13
N LEU A 30 -2.63 4.22 17.82
CA LEU A 30 -1.91 5.20 18.64
C LEU A 30 -1.19 4.54 19.82
N GLU A 31 -1.86 3.65 20.57
CA GLU A 31 -1.24 2.90 21.68
C GLU A 31 -0.01 2.09 21.27
N LEU A 32 -0.01 1.54 20.04
CA LEU A 32 1.07 0.71 19.51
C LEU A 32 2.11 1.53 18.72
N ASN A 33 1.97 2.86 18.64
CA ASN A 33 2.79 3.75 17.82
C ASN A 33 2.82 3.35 16.32
N HIS A 34 1.73 2.76 15.82
CA HIS A 34 1.56 2.51 14.38
C HIS A 34 1.16 3.79 13.64
N TYR A 35 0.61 4.76 14.36
CA TYR A 35 0.30 6.10 13.88
C TYR A 35 0.69 7.11 14.95
N THR A 36 1.38 8.18 14.55
CA THR A 36 1.79 9.26 15.45
C THR A 36 1.54 10.59 14.75
N PRO A 37 0.47 11.33 15.12
CA PRO A 37 0.07 12.56 14.41
C PRO A 37 1.18 13.61 14.30
N SER A 38 2.03 13.73 15.32
CA SER A 38 3.11 14.73 15.35
C SER A 38 4.27 14.45 14.41
N THR A 39 4.39 13.22 13.91
CA THR A 39 5.47 12.80 13.00
C THR A 39 4.92 12.30 11.66
N PHE A 40 3.61 12.38 11.45
CA PHE A 40 2.98 11.92 10.21
C PHE A 40 3.18 12.96 9.11
N ASP A 41 3.82 12.55 8.02
CA ASP A 41 4.01 13.37 6.83
C ASP A 41 2.86 13.11 5.83
N ALA A 42 1.91 14.05 5.79
CA ALA A 42 0.75 13.96 4.91
C ALA A 42 1.13 14.13 3.44
N ASP A 43 2.16 14.94 3.14
CA ASP A 43 2.61 15.19 1.77
C ASP A 43 3.32 13.95 1.22
N GLU A 44 4.15 13.29 2.02
CA GLU A 44 4.78 12.01 1.65
C GLU A 44 3.72 10.92 1.44
N TYR A 45 2.74 10.81 2.35
CA TYR A 45 1.63 9.86 2.21
C TYR A 45 0.88 10.07 0.89
N GLN A 46 0.46 11.32 0.60
CA GLN A 46 -0.27 11.64 -0.63
C GLN A 46 0.59 11.50 -1.89
N TYR A 47 1.91 11.70 -1.78
CA TYR A 47 2.83 11.47 -2.88
C TYR A 47 2.85 9.99 -3.29
N TYR A 48 3.03 9.07 -2.34
CA TYR A 48 3.10 7.63 -2.64
C TYR A 48 1.75 6.96 -2.89
N ASP A 49 0.63 7.58 -2.51
CA ASP A 49 -0.73 7.14 -2.84
C ASP A 49 -1.01 7.15 -4.36
N ARG A 50 -0.22 7.89 -5.14
CA ARG A 50 -0.38 7.95 -6.60
C ARG A 50 0.22 6.73 -7.30
N VAL A 51 -0.47 6.26 -8.34
CA VAL A 51 -0.07 5.07 -9.12
C VAL A 51 1.30 5.21 -9.76
N GLU A 52 1.63 6.39 -10.26
CA GLU A 52 2.93 6.69 -10.86
C GLU A 52 4.08 6.75 -9.85
N ASN A 53 3.77 6.88 -8.56
CA ASN A 53 4.73 6.95 -7.46
C ASN A 53 4.77 5.65 -6.63
N GLY A 54 3.94 4.67 -6.97
CA GLY A 54 4.00 3.32 -6.43
C GLY A 54 2.67 2.78 -5.90
N ASP A 55 1.68 3.64 -5.66
CA ASP A 55 0.40 3.27 -5.02
C ASP A 55 0.68 2.42 -3.77
N ILE A 56 1.34 3.07 -2.79
CA ILE A 56 1.88 2.46 -1.59
C ILE A 56 1.30 3.11 -0.33
N SER A 57 0.95 2.29 0.65
CA SER A 57 0.59 2.76 1.99
C SER A 57 1.30 1.95 3.08
N TRP A 58 1.88 2.65 4.06
CA TRP A 58 2.34 2.03 5.29
C TRP A 58 1.15 1.54 6.13
N ILE A 59 1.13 0.26 6.48
CA ILE A 59 0.15 -0.33 7.40
C ILE A 59 0.70 -0.35 8.82
N VAL A 60 1.99 -0.71 8.93
CA VAL A 60 2.76 -0.60 10.17
C VAL A 60 4.13 0.01 9.81
N PRO A 61 4.45 1.23 10.29
CA PRO A 61 5.69 1.91 9.96
C PRO A 61 6.93 1.03 10.20
N GLY A 62 7.80 0.92 9.20
CA GLY A 62 9.02 0.12 9.26
C GLY A 62 8.82 -1.40 9.31
N LYS A 63 7.58 -1.90 9.13
CA LYS A 63 7.26 -3.34 9.17
C LYS A 63 6.46 -3.80 7.96
N PHE A 64 5.30 -3.20 7.72
CA PHE A 64 4.37 -3.64 6.69
C PHE A 64 3.95 -2.48 5.80
N VAL A 65 4.12 -2.71 4.51
CA VAL A 65 3.69 -1.81 3.45
C VAL A 65 2.79 -2.59 2.50
N ALA A 66 1.65 -2.00 2.14
CA ALA A 66 0.78 -2.51 1.10
C ALA A 66 1.01 -1.70 -0.17
N PHE A 67 0.98 -2.37 -1.32
CA PHE A 67 1.15 -1.71 -2.61
C PHE A 67 0.43 -2.47 -3.72
N SER A 68 0.12 -1.77 -4.81
CA SER A 68 -0.43 -2.39 -6.01
C SER A 68 0.57 -3.32 -6.69
N GLY A 69 0.07 -4.46 -7.17
CA GLY A 69 0.90 -5.48 -7.82
C GLY A 69 1.55 -4.95 -9.12
N PRO A 70 2.88 -5.06 -9.27
CA PRO A 70 3.57 -4.62 -10.47
C PRO A 70 3.06 -5.34 -11.72
N LEU A 71 3.04 -4.63 -12.85
CA LEU A 71 2.70 -5.22 -14.14
C LEU A 71 3.96 -5.71 -14.88
N ALA A 72 3.78 -6.63 -15.83
CA ALA A 72 4.88 -7.12 -16.68
C ALA A 72 5.45 -6.01 -17.58
N LYS A 73 4.62 -5.02 -17.92
CA LYS A 73 4.97 -3.85 -18.71
C LYS A 73 4.18 -2.66 -18.18
N ARG A 74 4.79 -1.49 -18.19
CA ARG A 74 4.09 -0.23 -17.92
C ARG A 74 2.91 -0.07 -18.87
N ARG A 75 1.80 0.38 -18.31
CA ARG A 75 0.57 0.77 -19.00
C ARG A 75 0.20 2.18 -18.62
N GLU A 76 -0.17 2.96 -19.63
CA GLU A 76 -0.77 4.27 -19.42
C GLU A 76 -2.18 4.09 -18.86
N ILE A 77 -2.48 4.79 -17.77
CA ILE A 77 -3.80 4.79 -17.13
C ILE A 77 -4.54 6.10 -17.37
N GLU A 78 -3.80 7.19 -17.51
CA GLU A 78 -4.25 8.54 -17.86
C GLU A 78 -3.17 9.20 -18.73
N PRO A 79 -3.49 10.26 -19.50
CA PRO A 79 -2.50 10.91 -20.37
C PRO A 79 -1.23 11.31 -19.62
N GLY A 80 -0.11 10.63 -19.92
CA GLY A 80 1.19 10.86 -19.29
C GLY A 80 1.40 10.16 -17.94
N VAL A 81 0.42 9.42 -17.43
CA VAL A 81 0.49 8.68 -16.15
C VAL A 81 0.60 7.19 -16.43
N PHE A 82 1.69 6.58 -15.95
CA PHE A 82 1.99 5.17 -16.21
C PHE A 82 2.05 4.38 -14.91
N THR A 83 1.54 3.15 -14.97
CA THR A 83 1.79 2.12 -13.94
C THR A 83 3.27 1.75 -13.86
N MET A 84 3.68 1.30 -12.69
CA MET A 84 5.04 0.83 -12.42
C MET A 84 5.19 -0.67 -12.74
N ASP A 85 6.35 -1.03 -13.30
CA ASP A 85 6.79 -2.42 -13.38
C ASP A 85 7.64 -2.82 -12.16
N ALA A 86 8.00 -4.10 -12.05
CA ALA A 86 8.74 -4.59 -10.88
C ALA A 86 10.14 -3.96 -10.71
N ALA A 87 10.79 -3.51 -11.79
CA ALA A 87 12.08 -2.85 -11.72
C ALA A 87 11.95 -1.42 -11.19
N ASP A 88 10.86 -0.73 -11.51
CA ASP A 88 10.57 0.62 -11.04
C ASP A 88 10.42 0.70 -9.52
N TYR A 89 9.88 -0.36 -8.90
CA TYR A 89 9.74 -0.44 -7.45
C TYR A 89 11.07 -0.63 -6.72
N VAL A 90 12.13 -1.13 -7.36
CA VAL A 90 13.42 -1.41 -6.70
C VAL A 90 14.04 -0.19 -6.01
N PRO A 91 14.23 0.97 -6.69
CA PRO A 91 14.78 2.16 -6.02
C PRO A 91 13.90 2.64 -4.88
N LEU A 92 12.57 2.59 -5.06
CA LEU A 92 11.61 2.97 -4.03
C LEU A 92 11.70 2.08 -2.80
N PHE A 93 11.70 0.76 -3.00
CA PHE A 93 11.82 -0.24 -1.93
C PHE A 93 13.13 -0.12 -1.16
N LYS A 94 14.25 0.14 -1.86
CA LYS A 94 15.53 0.43 -1.20
C LYS A 94 15.48 1.72 -0.39
N LYS A 95 14.86 2.79 -0.93
CA LYS A 95 14.72 4.08 -0.25
C LYS A 95 13.93 3.95 1.06
N ILE A 96 12.84 3.18 1.06
CA ILE A 96 11.94 3.04 2.21
C ILE A 96 12.24 1.81 3.10
N GLY A 97 13.33 1.09 2.81
CA GLY A 97 13.84 -0.01 3.65
C GLY A 97 13.11 -1.35 3.49
N VAL A 98 12.42 -1.59 2.38
CA VAL A 98 11.81 -2.90 2.09
C VAL A 98 12.88 -3.92 1.72
N THR A 99 12.85 -5.07 2.40
CA THR A 99 13.80 -6.18 2.19
C THR A 99 13.13 -7.45 1.68
N CYS A 100 11.80 -7.53 1.70
CA CYS A 100 11.04 -8.71 1.28
C CYS A 100 9.71 -8.29 0.66
N VAL A 101 9.33 -8.94 -0.45
CA VAL A 101 8.06 -8.74 -1.16
C VAL A 101 7.29 -10.05 -1.15
N VAL A 102 6.08 -10.05 -0.59
CA VAL A 102 5.19 -11.21 -0.60
C VAL A 102 4.09 -10.99 -1.64
N ARG A 103 3.95 -11.92 -2.59
CA ARG A 103 2.94 -11.83 -3.65
C ARG A 103 1.76 -12.75 -3.39
N PHE A 104 0.56 -12.18 -3.26
CA PHE A 104 -0.69 -12.93 -3.09
C PHE A 104 -1.49 -13.15 -4.38
N ASN A 105 -1.14 -12.47 -5.47
CA ASN A 105 -1.84 -12.58 -6.76
C ASN A 105 -1.13 -13.51 -7.76
N LYS A 106 -1.72 -13.66 -8.96
CA LYS A 106 -1.13 -14.41 -10.07
C LYS A 106 0.24 -13.84 -10.45
N LYS A 107 1.08 -14.66 -11.08
CA LYS A 107 2.41 -14.24 -11.56
C LYS A 107 2.28 -13.24 -12.71
N CYS A 108 2.16 -11.96 -12.37
CA CYS A 108 2.02 -10.85 -13.32
C CYS A 108 3.36 -10.17 -13.70
N TYR A 109 4.45 -10.54 -13.03
CA TYR A 109 5.81 -10.03 -13.27
C TYR A 109 6.87 -11.08 -12.92
N ASP A 110 8.10 -10.86 -13.37
CA ASP A 110 9.25 -11.71 -13.05
C ASP A 110 9.88 -11.30 -11.71
N ARG A 111 9.84 -12.20 -10.72
CA ARG A 111 10.39 -11.96 -9.38
C ARG A 111 11.91 -11.74 -9.38
N ARG A 112 12.63 -12.17 -10.44
CA ARG A 112 14.08 -11.96 -10.55
C ARG A 112 14.44 -10.47 -10.49
N LYS A 113 13.54 -9.58 -10.94
CA LYS A 113 13.73 -8.12 -10.81
C LYS A 113 13.99 -7.67 -9.36
N PHE A 114 13.38 -8.33 -8.38
CA PHE A 114 13.63 -8.08 -6.96
C PHE A 114 14.85 -8.85 -6.45
N LEU A 115 14.94 -10.15 -6.74
CA LEU A 115 16.02 -11.02 -6.25
C LEU A 115 17.41 -10.53 -6.70
N ASP A 116 17.54 -10.17 -7.98
CA ASP A 116 18.80 -9.67 -8.57
C ASP A 116 19.23 -8.32 -7.95
N ASN A 117 18.31 -7.65 -7.24
CA ASN A 117 18.53 -6.38 -6.56
C ASN A 117 18.63 -6.50 -5.03
N GLY A 118 18.71 -7.72 -4.49
CA GLY A 118 18.86 -7.98 -3.05
C GLY A 118 17.56 -7.85 -2.25
N ILE A 119 16.39 -7.92 -2.91
CA ILE A 119 15.08 -7.90 -2.26
C ILE A 119 14.50 -9.32 -2.32
N ASN A 120 14.19 -9.90 -1.16
CA ASN A 120 13.62 -11.25 -1.06
C ASN A 120 12.21 -11.30 -1.69
N HIS A 121 11.83 -12.46 -2.23
CA HIS A 121 10.54 -12.69 -2.88
C HIS A 121 10.00 -14.10 -2.65
#